data_AF-A0A1G4SBG3-F1
#
_entry.id   AF-A0A1G4SBG3-F1
#
_cell.length_a   1.000
_cell.length_b   1.000
_cell.length_c   1.000
_cell.angle_alpha   90.00
_cell.angle_beta   90.00
_cell.angle_gamma   90.00
#
_symmetry.space_group_name_H-M   'P 1'
#
loop_
_entity.id
_entity.type
_entity.pdbx_description
1 polymer ?
#
loop_
_entity_poly.entity_id
_entity_poly.type
_entity_poly.pdbx_seq_one_letter_code
_entity_poly.pdbx_strand_id
1 'polypeptide(L)' 'MSSYDDIQTATVIRYPYLWAREAGKGETEGRKDRPVAVGVRLPRPDGDLVVFFPITTKQPEKARFAAEIPAIEKRGPASM' A
#
# COMPACT_ATOMS: atom_id res chain seq x y z
N MET A 1 7.93 -21.42 0.36
CA MET A 1 6.91 -20.35 0.25
C MET A 1 7.67 -19.05 0.37
N SER A 2 7.70 -18.26 -0.69
CA SER A 2 8.52 -17.06 -0.70
C SER A 2 7.87 -16.01 0.22
N SER A 3 8.68 -15.19 0.88
CA SER A 3 8.25 -14.12 1.81
C SER A 3 7.24 -13.11 1.22
N TYR A 4 6.90 -13.22 -0.06
CA TYR A 4 6.12 -12.26 -0.84
C TYR A 4 4.90 -12.88 -1.53
N ASP A 5 4.54 -14.12 -1.19
CA ASP A 5 3.36 -14.79 -1.75
C ASP A 5 2.06 -14.01 -1.44
N ASP A 6 2.03 -13.27 -0.32
CA ASP A 6 0.91 -12.41 0.09
C ASP A 6 0.74 -11.14 -0.76
N ILE A 7 1.75 -10.77 -1.55
CA ILE A 7 1.67 -9.64 -2.48
C ILE A 7 0.86 -10.11 -3.69
N GLN A 8 -0.46 -9.97 -3.64
CA GLN A 8 -1.37 -10.33 -4.71
C GLN A 8 -2.18 -9.11 -5.13
N THR A 9 -2.48 -8.97 -6.42
CA THR A 9 -3.37 -7.91 -6.90
C THR A 9 -4.70 -7.95 -6.14
N ALA A 10 -5.21 -6.78 -5.77
CA ALA A 10 -6.44 -6.62 -5.00
C ALA A 10 -6.40 -7.15 -3.56
N THR A 11 -5.21 -7.30 -2.94
CA THR A 11 -5.08 -7.52 -1.49
C THR A 11 -4.64 -6.27 -0.75
N VAL A 12 -4.87 -6.27 0.57
CA VAL A 12 -4.29 -5.29 1.50
C VAL A 12 -3.25 -5.99 2.35
N ILE A 13 -2.02 -5.50 2.32
CA ILE A 13 -0.89 -6.06 3.09
C ILE A 13 -0.30 -5.00 4.00
N ARG A 14 0.54 -5.42 4.95
CA ARG A 14 1.42 -4.50 5.69
C ARG A 14 2.76 -4.41 4.97
N TYR A 15 3.18 -3.19 4.66
CA TYR A 15 4.45 -2.94 3.98
C TYR A 15 5.10 -1.66 4.51
N PRO A 16 6.43 -1.63 4.69
CA PRO A 16 7.18 -0.42 5.06
C PRO A 16 7.27 0.54 3.86
N TYR A 17 6.13 1.14 3.50
CA TYR A 17 6.03 2.01 2.33
C TYR A 17 6.86 3.28 2.51
N LEU A 18 7.87 3.42 1.65
CA LEU A 18 8.73 4.58 1.57
C LEU A 18 8.01 5.71 0.82
N TRP A 19 7.70 6.81 1.51
CA TRP A 19 7.10 7.96 0.84
C TRP A 19 8.11 8.70 -0.03
N ALA A 20 7.67 9.33 -1.13
CA ALA A 20 8.54 10.14 -1.98
C ALA A 20 9.33 11.23 -1.21
N ARG A 21 8.74 11.84 -0.18
CA ARG A 21 9.42 12.81 0.70
C ARG A 21 10.48 12.19 1.62
N GLU A 22 10.39 10.89 1.91
CA GLU A 22 11.37 10.15 2.70
C GLU A 22 12.52 9.71 1.79
N ALA A 23 12.20 9.20 0.61
CA ALA A 23 13.19 8.95 -0.44
C ALA A 23 13.98 10.22 -0.80
N GLY A 24 13.30 11.37 -0.95
CA GLY A 24 13.94 12.67 -1.17
C GLY A 24 14.83 13.15 -0.03
N LYS A 25 14.77 12.52 1.15
CA LYS A 25 15.66 12.75 2.30
C LYS A 25 16.79 11.71 2.40
N GLY A 26 16.92 10.80 1.43
CA GLY A 26 17.93 9.76 1.39
C GLY A 26 17.56 8.47 2.13
N GLU A 27 16.31 8.32 2.58
CA GLU A 27 15.84 7.08 3.20
C GLU A 27 15.68 5.99 2.14
N THR A 28 16.01 4.74 2.49
CA THR A 28 15.93 3.58 1.60
C THR A 28 14.70 2.71 1.87
N GLU A 29 14.06 2.85 3.03
CA GLU A 29 12.87 2.09 3.42
C GLU A 29 11.88 2.91 4.25
N GLY A 30 10.61 2.53 4.22
CA GLY A 30 9.59 3.18 5.02
C GLY A 30 9.75 2.85 6.50
N ARG A 31 9.75 3.86 7.36
CA ARG A 31 10.00 3.68 8.81
C ARG A 31 8.91 2.94 9.58
N LYS A 32 7.77 2.63 8.95
CA LYS A 32 6.59 2.04 9.59
C LYS A 32 5.83 1.15 8.63
N ASP A 33 5.39 0.01 9.14
CA ASP A 33 4.44 -0.85 8.45
C ASP A 33 3.08 -0.18 8.33
N ARG A 34 2.65 0.03 7.09
CA ARG A 34 1.36 0.63 6.77
C ARG A 34 0.50 -0.39 6.06
N PRO A 35 -0.83 -0.37 6.29
CA PRO A 35 -1.72 -1.01 5.35
C PRO A 35 -1.53 -0.37 3.97
N VAL A 36 -1.26 -1.19 2.96
CA VAL A 36 -1.14 -0.78 1.56
C VAL A 36 -2.06 -1.67 0.73
N ALA A 37 -2.81 -1.09 -0.19
CA ALA A 37 -3.51 -1.86 -1.20
C ALA A 37 -2.54 -2.19 -2.35
N VAL A 38 -2.52 -3.45 -2.76
CA VAL A 38 -1.77 -3.91 -3.92
C VAL A 38 -2.62 -3.63 -5.16
N GLY A 39 -2.29 -2.55 -5.87
CA GLY A 39 -3.01 -2.13 -7.07
C GLY A 39 -2.84 -3.12 -8.22
N VAL A 40 -1.58 -3.49 -8.49
CA VAL A 40 -1.24 -4.53 -9.45
C VAL A 40 0.11 -5.13 -9.09
N ARG A 41 0.22 -6.45 -9.23
CA ARG A 41 1.50 -7.18 -9.30
C ARG A 41 1.65 -7.76 -10.71
N LEU A 42 2.75 -7.40 -11.36
CA LEU A 42 3.10 -7.87 -12.70
C LEU A 42 4.42 -8.65 -12.61
N PRO A 43 4.40 -9.98 -12.80
CA PRO A 43 5.62 -10.77 -12.86
C PRO A 43 6.53 -10.32 -14.00
N ARG A 44 7.82 -10.19 -13.75
CA ARG A 44 8.83 -9.89 -14.78
C ARG A 44 10.12 -10.70 -14.54
N PRO A 45 10.94 -10.93 -15.59
CA PRO A 45 12.18 -11.71 -15.45
C PRO A 45 13.15 -11.18 -14.39
N ASP A 46 13.27 -9.86 -14.25
CA ASP A 46 14.20 -9.20 -13.32
C ASP A 46 13.57 -8.83 -11.96
N GLY A 47 12.39 -9.39 -11.67
CA GLY A 47 11.62 -9.14 -10.45
C GLY A 47 10.30 -8.42 -10.72
N ASP A 48 9.33 -8.65 -9.85
CA ASP A 48 7.96 -8.18 -10.05
C ASP A 48 7.86 -6.66 -10.01
N LEU A 49 7.11 -6.09 -10.96
CA LEU A 49 6.64 -4.72 -10.81
C LEU A 49 5.37 -4.73 -9.95
N VAL A 50 5.42 -4.01 -8.83
CA VAL A 50 4.27 -3.88 -7.92
C VAL A 50 3.91 -2.41 -7.73
N VAL A 51 2.62 -2.09 -7.86
CA VAL A 51 2.08 -0.76 -7.56
C VAL A 51 1.34 -0.82 -6.24
N PHE A 52 1.81 -0.04 -5.27
CA PHE A 52 1.16 0.07 -3.95
C PHE A 52 0.41 1.39 -3.81
N PHE A 53 -0.78 1.32 -3.22
CA PHE A 53 -1.55 2.48 -2.76
C PHE A 53 -1.56 2.50 -1.22
N PRO A 54 -0.74 3.35 -0.58
CA PRO A 54 -0.67 3.40 0.87
C PRO A 54 -1.96 3.97 1.47
N ILE A 55 -2.48 3.30 2.49
CA ILE A 55 -3.69 3.72 3.20
C ILE A 55 -3.28 4.61 4.39
N THR A 56 -3.98 5.73 4.54
CA THR A 56 -3.72 6.72 5.59
C THR A 56 -5.01 7.15 6.27
N THR A 57 -4.97 7.35 7.58
CA THR A 57 -6.05 7.99 8.35
C THR A 57 -5.93 9.52 8.34
N LYS A 58 -4.78 10.05 7.95
CA LYS A 58 -4.57 11.49 7.79
C LYS A 58 -5.11 11.96 6.46
N GLN A 59 -5.76 13.12 6.48
CA GLN A 59 -6.26 13.78 5.27
C GLN A 59 -5.11 14.00 4.27
N PRO A 60 -5.22 13.52 3.02
CA PRO A 60 -4.26 13.82 1.98
C PRO A 60 -4.26 15.33 1.65
N GLU A 61 -3.11 15.85 1.23
CA GLU A 61 -2.99 17.20 0.72
C GLU A 61 -3.86 17.38 -0.54
N LYS A 62 -4.38 18.58 -0.78
CA LYS A 62 -5.32 18.85 -1.89
C LYS A 62 -4.77 18.49 -3.28
N ALA A 63 -3.46 18.61 -3.48
CA ALA A 63 -2.81 18.32 -4.76
C ALA A 63 -2.54 16.81 -4.96
N ARG A 64 -2.76 15.99 -3.94
CA ARG A 64 -2.44 14.56 -3.97
C ARG A 64 -3.62 13.77 -4.52
N PHE A 65 -3.38 12.95 -5.54
CA PHE A 65 -4.35 11.96 -5.98
C PHE A 65 -4.62 10.97 -4.83
N ALA A 66 -5.88 10.89 -4.41
CA ALA A 66 -6.34 9.99 -3.36
C ALA A 66 -7.80 9.61 -3.62
N ALA A 67 -8.15 8.39 -3.24
CA ALA A 67 -9.54 7.94 -3.17
C ALA A 67 -9.92 7.78 -1.69
N GLU A 68 -11.10 8.28 -1.32
CA GLU A 68 -11.63 8.00 0.00
C GLU A 68 -12.07 6.54 0.09
N ILE A 69 -11.66 5.85 1.15
CA ILE A 69 -12.19 4.53 1.48
C ILE A 69 -13.57 4.73 2.13
N PRO A 70 -14.65 4.17 1.57
CA PRO A 70 -15.99 4.28 2.15
C PRO A 70 -16.04 3.77 3.59
N ALA A 71 -16.90 4.36 4.42
CA ALA A 71 -17.02 3.97 5.82
C ALA A 71 -17.45 2.50 6.02
N ILE A 72 -18.22 1.95 5.07
CA ILE A 72 -18.67 0.56 5.07
C ILE A 72 -17.51 -0.43 4.94
N GLU A 73 -16.44 -0.08 4.23
CA GLU A 73 -15.27 -0.94 4.05
C GLU A 73 -14.32 -0.94 5.26
N LYS A 74 -14.45 0.07 6.15
CA LYS A 74 -13.61 0.20 7.36
C LYS A 74 -14.09 -0.70 8.50
N ARG A 75 -15.37 -1.02 8.47
CA ARG A 75 -16.02 -1.96 9.38
C ARG A 75 -16.23 -3.20 8.54
N GLY A 76 -15.30 -4.15 8.56
CA GLY A 76 -15.46 -5.42 7.82
C GLY A 76 -16.86 -6.00 8.05
N PRO A 77 -17.37 -6.87 7.16
CA PRO A 77 -18.74 -7.38 7.26
C PRO A 77 -19.00 -7.79 8.70
N ALA A 78 -20.03 -7.20 9.32
CA ALA A 78 -20.43 -7.59 10.66
C ALA A 78 -20.57 -9.10 10.63
N SER A 79 -19.74 -9.81 11.39
CA SER A 79 -19.82 -11.26 11.48
C SER A 79 -21.26 -11.63 11.75
N MET A 80 -21.90 -12.24 10.76
CA MET A 80 -23.25 -12.76 10.83
C MET A 80 -23.17 -14.25 11.06
#